data_AF-A0A7S3V6Y0-F1
#
_entry.id   AF-A0A7S3V6Y0-F1
#
_cell.length_a   1.000
_cell.length_b   1.000
_cell.length_c   1.000
_cell.angle_alpha   90.00
_cell.angle_beta   90.00
_cell.angle_gamma   90.00
#
_symmetry.space_group_name_H-M   'P 1'
#
loop_
_entity.id
_entity.type
_entity.pdbx_description
1 polymer ?
#
loop_
_entity_poly.entity_id
_entity_poly.type
_entity_poly.pdbx_seq_one_letter_code
_entity_poly.pdbx_strand_id
1 'polypeptide(L)'
;MFGMMEETEPTESDVGVFLSESSLKDWHLKMQAKMPDIFTADDKIFGKDAGQHPQGTKLMTFFDDDPKKPMRCEVMGSRWKLESPFMKLADNREPHYIVLINGELSQIALTSAHEESGWKVGWD
;
A
#
# COMPACT_ATOMS: atom_id res chain seq x y z
N MET A 1 1.10 16.23 26.89
CA MET A 1 -0.18 15.75 26.31
C MET A 1 0.11 15.43 24.86
N PHE A 2 0.52 14.19 24.58
CA PHE A 2 0.80 13.76 23.21
C PHE A 2 -0.55 13.44 22.57
N GLY A 3 -0.99 14.29 21.64
CA GLY A 3 -2.10 13.96 20.77
C GLY A 3 -1.69 12.72 20.00
N MET A 4 -2.25 11.58 20.37
CA MET A 4 -2.23 10.40 19.51
C MET A 4 -2.85 10.88 18.21
N MET A 5 -2.05 10.96 17.14
CA MET A 5 -2.64 11.08 15.80
C MET A 5 -3.48 9.83 15.67
N GLU A 6 -4.81 9.97 15.76
CA GLU A 6 -5.74 8.89 15.46
C GLU A 6 -5.45 8.48 14.02
N GLU A 7 -4.74 7.37 13.90
CA GLU A 7 -4.73 6.57 12.70
C GLU A 7 -6.19 6.25 12.41
N THR A 8 -6.76 6.96 11.44
CA THR A 8 -8.12 6.68 11.01
C THR A 8 -8.04 5.42 10.18
N GLU A 9 -8.35 4.29 10.81
CA GLU A 9 -8.64 3.03 10.13
C GLU A 9 -9.54 3.28 8.91
N PRO A 10 -9.39 2.49 7.84
CA PRO A 10 -10.23 2.63 6.67
C PRO A 10 -11.70 2.47 7.04
N THR A 11 -12.52 3.29 6.42
CA THR A 11 -13.96 3.29 6.61
C THR A 11 -14.66 2.99 5.29
N GLU A 12 -15.96 2.72 5.34
CA GLU A 12 -16.76 2.46 4.13
C GLU A 12 -16.69 3.61 3.11
N SER A 13 -16.42 4.85 3.54
CA SER A 13 -16.28 5.98 2.61
C SER A 13 -15.00 5.94 1.77
N ASP A 14 -14.02 5.13 2.15
CA ASP A 14 -12.78 4.93 1.39
C ASP A 14 -12.97 3.90 0.24
N VAL A 15 -14.05 3.12 0.28
CA VAL A 15 -14.31 2.06 -0.72
C VAL A 15 -14.64 2.68 -2.08
N GLY A 16 -13.98 2.18 -3.12
CA GLY A 16 -14.11 2.68 -4.49
C GLY A 16 -13.36 3.99 -4.76
N VAL A 17 -12.70 4.57 -3.74
CA VAL A 17 -11.86 5.75 -3.89
C VAL A 17 -10.42 5.31 -4.17
N PHE A 18 -9.80 5.89 -5.20
CA PHE A 18 -8.41 5.61 -5.55
C PHE A 18 -7.61 6.90 -5.68
N LEU A 19 -6.37 6.87 -5.19
CA LEU A 19 -5.38 7.89 -5.46
C LEU A 19 -5.11 7.99 -6.97
N SER A 20 -4.87 9.21 -7.47
CA SER A 20 -4.49 9.39 -8.87
C SER A 20 -3.11 8.82 -9.14
N GLU A 21 -2.91 8.21 -10.32
CA GLU A 21 -1.59 7.71 -10.72
C GLU A 21 -0.52 8.80 -10.75
N SER A 22 -0.88 10.02 -11.16
CA SER A 22 0.03 11.16 -11.15
C SER A 22 0.54 11.45 -9.73
N SER A 23 -0.34 11.45 -8.74
CA SER A 23 0.05 11.71 -7.35
C SER A 23 0.96 10.61 -6.79
N LEU A 24 0.70 9.35 -7.17
CA LEU A 24 1.52 8.21 -6.79
C LEU A 24 2.92 8.29 -7.40
N LYS A 25 3.01 8.56 -8.71
CA LYS A 25 4.29 8.73 -9.42
C LYS A 25 5.08 9.91 -8.85
N ASP A 26 4.43 11.03 -8.57
CA ASP A 26 5.07 12.21 -7.96
C ASP A 26 5.61 11.91 -6.55
N TRP A 27 4.86 11.16 -5.74
CA TRP A 27 5.31 10.72 -4.43
C TRP A 27 6.54 9.82 -4.53
N HIS A 28 6.52 8.84 -5.43
CA HIS A 28 7.64 7.90 -5.61
C HIS A 28 8.92 8.61 -6.05
N LEU A 29 8.81 9.56 -7.00
CA LEU A 29 9.95 10.36 -7.44
C LEU A 29 10.58 11.15 -6.28
N LYS A 30 9.75 11.67 -5.36
CA LYS A 30 10.25 12.35 -4.15
C LYS A 30 10.92 11.38 -3.19
N MET A 31 10.42 10.15 -3.06
CA MET A 31 11.07 9.12 -2.24
C MET A 31 12.43 8.75 -2.82
N GLN A 32 12.53 8.50 -4.13
CA GLN A 32 13.80 8.21 -4.81
C GLN A 32 14.83 9.34 -4.62
N ALA A 33 14.39 10.60 -4.69
CA ALA A 33 15.29 11.74 -4.52
C ALA A 33 15.81 11.90 -3.08
N LYS A 34 15.03 11.56 -2.06
CA LYS A 34 15.42 11.77 -0.65
C LYS A 34 15.96 10.52 0.04
N MET A 35 15.57 9.33 -0.41
CA MET A 35 15.93 8.04 0.15
C MET A 35 16.37 7.07 -0.95
N PRO A 36 17.42 7.41 -1.72
CA PRO A 36 17.87 6.61 -2.85
C PRO A 36 18.40 5.22 -2.47
N ASP A 37 18.78 5.02 -1.21
CA ASP A 37 19.22 3.71 -0.69
C ASP A 37 18.06 2.72 -0.49
N ILE A 38 16.83 3.23 -0.43
CA ILE A 38 15.60 2.44 -0.24
C ILE A 38 14.80 2.39 -1.55
N PHE A 39 14.58 3.56 -2.15
CA PHE A 39 13.87 3.72 -3.41
C PHE A 39 14.91 4.00 -4.50
N THR A 40 15.40 2.94 -5.13
CA THR A 40 16.44 3.07 -6.16
C THR A 40 15.89 3.70 -7.42
N ALA A 41 16.75 4.25 -8.29
CA ALA A 41 16.32 4.95 -9.50
C ALA A 41 15.59 4.04 -10.53
N ASP A 42 15.86 2.74 -10.49
CA ASP A 42 15.21 1.72 -11.31
C ASP A 42 13.94 1.13 -10.67
N ASP A 43 13.69 1.44 -9.41
CA ASP A 43 12.47 1.05 -8.71
C ASP A 43 11.24 1.74 -9.33
N LYS A 44 10.14 0.98 -9.38
CA LYS A 44 8.88 1.40 -9.99
C LYS A 44 7.77 1.18 -8.98
N ILE A 45 6.98 2.23 -8.73
CA ILE A 45 5.82 2.18 -7.82
C ILE A 45 4.83 1.05 -8.11
N PHE A 46 4.67 0.66 -9.37
CA PHE A 46 3.76 -0.41 -9.80
C PHE A 46 4.51 -1.67 -10.25
N GLY A 47 5.80 -1.78 -9.96
CA GLY A 47 6.62 -2.94 -10.33
C GLY A 47 6.54 -3.25 -11.83
N LYS A 48 5.97 -4.42 -12.15
CA LYS A 48 5.74 -4.88 -13.54
C LYS A 48 4.35 -4.53 -14.08
N ASP A 49 3.45 -4.05 -13.24
CA ASP A 49 2.08 -3.71 -13.61
C ASP A 49 2.00 -2.37 -14.34
N ALA A 50 0.90 -2.18 -15.09
CA ALA A 50 0.64 -0.94 -15.80
C ALA A 50 0.17 0.20 -14.87
N GLY A 51 -0.25 -0.12 -13.64
CA GLY A 51 -0.88 0.81 -12.72
C GLY A 51 -1.36 0.13 -11.44
N GLN A 52 -2.25 0.80 -10.74
CA GLN A 52 -2.91 0.24 -9.55
C GLN A 52 -3.77 -0.97 -9.91
N HIS A 53 -3.89 -1.91 -8.96
CA HIS A 53 -4.84 -3.00 -9.05
C HIS A 53 -6.29 -2.47 -8.94
N PRO A 54 -7.22 -2.92 -9.81
CA PRO A 54 -8.61 -2.50 -9.74
C PRO A 54 -9.32 -3.02 -8.48
N GLN A 55 -10.44 -2.39 -8.11
CA GLN A 55 -11.30 -2.88 -7.04
C GLN A 55 -11.74 -4.33 -7.30
N GLY A 56 -11.76 -5.14 -6.24
CA GLY A 56 -12.03 -6.58 -6.27
C GLY A 56 -10.82 -7.44 -6.65
N THR A 57 -9.65 -6.84 -6.90
CA THR A 57 -8.44 -7.64 -7.16
C THR A 57 -8.10 -8.48 -5.94
N LYS A 58 -8.01 -9.78 -6.18
CA LYS A 58 -7.61 -10.79 -5.20
C LYS A 58 -6.09 -10.74 -4.99
N LEU A 59 -5.63 -10.50 -3.76
CA LEU A 59 -4.23 -10.55 -3.37
C LEU A 59 -3.97 -11.62 -2.29
N MET A 60 -2.83 -12.30 -2.36
CA MET A 60 -2.39 -13.29 -1.37
C MET A 60 -0.92 -13.12 -1.00
N THR A 61 -0.61 -13.33 0.28
CA THR A 61 0.75 -13.48 0.80
C THR A 61 0.76 -14.58 1.88
N PHE A 62 1.89 -14.77 2.56
CA PHE A 62 2.05 -15.72 3.67
C PHE A 62 2.58 -14.99 4.91
N PHE A 63 2.01 -15.29 6.08
CA PHE A 63 2.50 -14.75 7.33
C PHE A 63 3.85 -15.39 7.70
N ASP A 64 4.88 -14.58 7.95
CA ASP A 64 6.26 -15.03 8.19
C ASP A 64 6.80 -16.00 7.12
N ASP A 65 6.39 -15.81 5.86
CA ASP A 65 6.70 -16.71 4.73
C ASP A 65 6.26 -18.18 4.96
N ASP A 66 5.37 -18.45 5.92
CA ASP A 66 4.87 -19.79 6.21
C ASP A 66 3.77 -20.17 5.20
N PRO A 67 4.01 -21.14 4.30
CA PRO A 67 3.03 -21.56 3.30
C PRO A 67 1.72 -22.09 3.90
N LYS A 68 1.72 -22.42 5.19
CA LYS A 68 0.53 -22.90 5.93
C LYS A 68 -0.33 -21.77 6.47
N LYS A 69 0.11 -20.51 6.34
CA LYS A 69 -0.58 -19.33 6.86
C LYS A 69 -0.83 -18.31 5.73
N PRO A 70 -1.64 -18.67 4.72
CA PRO A 70 -1.99 -17.73 3.67
C PRO A 70 -2.78 -16.56 4.25
N MET A 71 -2.38 -15.35 3.90
CA MET A 71 -3.15 -14.13 4.12
C MET A 71 -3.76 -13.73 2.77
N ARG A 72 -5.07 -13.51 2.75
CA ARG A 72 -5.83 -13.20 1.53
C ARG A 72 -6.62 -11.92 1.73
N CYS A 73 -6.66 -11.08 0.72
CA CYS A 73 -7.40 -9.84 0.78
C CYS A 73 -7.92 -9.39 -0.59
N GLU A 74 -8.98 -8.59 -0.61
CA GLU A 74 -9.49 -7.97 -1.84
C GLU A 74 -9.21 -6.48 -1.83
N VAL A 75 -8.71 -5.93 -2.93
CA VAL A 75 -8.49 -4.49 -3.07
C VAL A 75 -9.84 -3.76 -3.11
N MET A 76 -10.02 -2.76 -2.26
CA MET A 76 -11.25 -1.98 -2.15
C MET A 76 -11.07 -0.51 -2.55
N GLY A 77 -9.85 0.01 -2.54
CA GLY A 77 -9.54 1.41 -2.81
C GLY A 77 -8.08 1.73 -2.49
N SER A 78 -7.68 3.00 -2.55
CA SER A 78 -6.37 3.44 -2.05
C SER A 78 -6.45 4.82 -1.40
N ARG A 79 -5.65 5.03 -0.35
CA ARG A 79 -5.60 6.29 0.41
C ARG A 79 -4.17 6.64 0.82
N TRP A 80 -3.98 7.91 1.16
CA TRP A 80 -2.78 8.34 1.88
C TRP A 80 -2.93 7.99 3.36
N LYS A 81 -1.99 7.22 3.89
CA LYS A 81 -1.83 7.02 5.33
C LYS A 81 -0.81 8.03 5.83
N LEU A 82 -1.14 8.79 6.87
CA LEU A 82 -0.17 9.65 7.54
C LEU A 82 0.81 8.76 8.29
N GLU A 83 2.08 8.87 7.96
CA GLU A 83 3.12 8.17 8.69
C GLU A 83 3.57 9.01 9.88
N SER A 84 3.99 8.29 10.92
CA SER A 84 4.44 8.89 12.16
C SER A 84 5.51 9.96 11.89
N PRO A 85 5.47 11.13 12.54
CA PRO A 85 6.50 12.16 12.37
C PRO A 85 7.92 11.69 12.76
N PHE A 86 8.03 10.52 13.39
CA PHE A 86 9.30 9.87 13.71
C PHE A 86 9.89 9.09 12.52
N MET A 87 9.08 8.71 11.52
CA MET A 87 9.58 8.21 10.25
C MET A 87 9.99 9.39 9.37
N LYS A 88 11.25 9.39 8.92
CA LYS A 88 11.81 10.43 8.04
C LYS A 88 11.42 10.20 6.58
N LEU A 89 10.14 9.97 6.30
CA LEU A 89 9.69 9.93 4.92
C LEU A 89 9.79 11.33 4.29
N ALA A 90 10.00 11.37 2.98
CA ALA A 90 10.13 12.64 2.25
C ALA A 90 8.83 13.44 2.19
N ASP A 91 7.70 12.75 2.35
CA ASP A 91 6.33 13.20 2.54
C ASP A 91 5.85 12.39 3.75
N ASN A 92 5.22 13.01 4.76
CA ASN A 92 4.73 12.30 5.95
C ASN A 92 3.50 11.42 5.64
N ARG A 93 3.38 10.95 4.40
CA ARG A 93 2.29 10.15 3.89
C ARG A 93 2.85 9.02 3.05
N GLU A 94 2.23 7.86 3.15
CA GLU A 94 2.55 6.68 2.36
C GLU A 94 1.26 6.17 1.67
N PRO A 95 1.32 5.77 0.40
CA PRO A 95 0.14 5.26 -0.28
C PRO A 95 -0.15 3.85 0.22
N HIS A 96 -1.41 3.62 0.61
CA HIS A 96 -1.89 2.33 1.05
C HIS A 96 -3.08 1.89 0.19
N TYR A 97 -3.16 0.59 -0.11
CA TYR A 97 -4.42 0.00 -0.53
C TYR A 97 -5.33 -0.17 0.67
N ILE A 98 -6.61 0.11 0.47
CA ILE A 98 -7.68 -0.39 1.32
C ILE A 98 -8.00 -1.79 0.86
N VAL A 99 -8.07 -2.72 1.80
CA VAL A 99 -8.30 -4.13 1.52
C VAL A 99 -9.36 -4.71 2.42
N LEU A 100 -10.10 -5.70 1.93
CA LEU A 100 -11.01 -6.50 2.73
C LEU A 100 -10.29 -7.79 3.15
N ILE A 101 -10.07 -7.98 4.44
CA ILE A 101 -9.46 -9.18 5.02
C ILE A 101 -10.50 -9.83 5.93
N ASN A 102 -10.89 -11.08 5.65
CA ASN A 102 -11.89 -11.80 6.45
C ASN A 102 -13.22 -11.04 6.71
N GLY A 103 -13.61 -10.16 5.78
CA GLY A 103 -14.82 -9.33 5.91
C GLY A 103 -14.63 -8.00 6.65
N GLU A 104 -13.42 -7.68 7.08
CA GLU A 104 -13.10 -6.42 7.76
C GLU A 104 -12.23 -5.53 6.85
N LEU A 105 -12.51 -4.23 6.85
CA LEU A 105 -11.67 -3.25 6.16
C LEU A 105 -10.35 -3.10 6.89
N SER A 106 -9.27 -3.16 6.14
CA SER A 106 -7.91 -2.97 6.60
C SER A 106 -7.10 -2.29 5.49
N GLN A 107 -5.80 -2.15 5.69
CA GLN A 107 -4.92 -1.49 4.75
C GLN A 107 -3.55 -2.14 4.68
N ILE A 108 -2.94 -2.09 3.50
CA ILE A 108 -1.57 -2.55 3.24
C ILE A 108 -0.82 -1.49 2.44
N ALA A 109 0.50 -1.42 2.59
CA ALA A 109 1.31 -0.51 1.78
C ALA A 109 1.11 -0.82 0.29
N LEU A 110 0.90 0.21 -0.53
CA LEU A 110 0.62 0.02 -1.95
C LEU A 110 1.79 -0.67 -2.67
N THR A 111 3.03 -0.28 -2.38
CA THR A 111 4.24 -0.87 -2.98
C THR A 111 4.38 -2.35 -2.67
N SER A 112 3.94 -2.78 -1.47
CA SER A 112 3.97 -4.19 -1.07
C SER A 112 3.14 -5.11 -1.97
N ALA A 113 2.17 -4.59 -2.74
CA ALA A 113 1.42 -5.39 -3.71
C ALA A 113 2.08 -5.43 -5.11
N HIS A 114 3.12 -4.63 -5.32
CA HIS A 114 3.83 -4.51 -6.59
C HIS A 114 5.29 -5.01 -6.53
N GLU A 115 5.76 -5.42 -5.35
CA GLU A 115 7.10 -5.96 -5.12
C GLU A 115 7.18 -7.49 -5.34
N GLU A 116 8.39 -7.99 -5.67
CA GLU A 116 8.61 -9.42 -5.95
C GLU A 116 8.44 -10.33 -4.74
N SER A 117 8.71 -9.85 -3.53
CA SER A 117 8.46 -10.60 -2.28
C SER A 117 7.16 -10.21 -1.59
N GLY A 118 6.36 -9.36 -2.22
CA GLY A 118 5.13 -8.82 -1.66
C GLY A 118 3.89 -9.66 -1.94
N TRP A 119 2.72 -9.02 -1.82
CA TRP A 119 1.42 -9.61 -2.15
C TRP A 119 1.35 -10.00 -3.62
N LYS A 120 0.69 -11.13 -3.91
CA LYS A 120 0.54 -11.69 -5.25
C LYS A 120 -0.90 -11.68 -5.71
N VAL A 121 -1.12 -11.33 -6.98
CA VAL A 121 -2.45 -11.37 -7.60
C VAL A 121 -2.91 -12.81 -7.75
N GLY A 122 -4.12 -13.09 -7.24
CA GLY A 122 -4.80 -14.37 -7.32
C GLY A 122 -4.52 -15.31 -6.14
N TRP A 123 -5.46 -16.23 -5.90
CA TRP A 123 -5.31 -17.38 -5.01
C TRP A 123 -6.17 -18.58 -5.46
N ASP A 124 -6.64 -18.54 -6.70
CA ASP A 124 -7.49 -19.58 -7.31
C ASP A 124 -6.62 -20.65 -8.00
#